data_AF-A0A967L6E2-F1
#
_entry.id   AF-A0A967L6E2-F1
#
_cell.length_a   1.000
_cell.length_b   1.000
_cell.length_c   1.000
_cell.angle_alpha   90.00
_cell.angle_beta   90.00
_cell.angle_gamma   90.00
#
_symmetry.space_group_name_H-M   'P 1'
#
loop_
_entity.id
_entity.type
_entity.pdbx_description
1 polymer ?
#
loop_
_entity_poly.entity_id
_entity_poly.type
_entity_poly.pdbx_seq_one_letter_code
_entity_poly.pdbx_strand_id
1 'polypeptide(L)' 'SPPKTATTVEAVLPLIGKADVDRGRSLYLSRGGAACSTCHRMEGFGNVFAPDLSDIGSRADAVII' A
#
# COMPACT_ATOMS: atom_id res chain seq x y z
N SER A 1 -15.99 2.88 -4.07
CA SER A 1 -15.48 2.01 -5.15
C SER A 1 -14.16 2.55 -5.67
N PRO A 2 -13.25 1.70 -6.17
CA PRO A 2 -12.05 2.16 -6.86
C PRO A 2 -12.41 3.07 -8.04
N PRO A 3 -11.56 4.06 -8.38
CA PRO A 3 -11.78 4.91 -9.55
C PRO A 3 -11.81 4.06 -10.83
N LYS A 4 -12.68 4.45 -11.78
CA LYS A 4 -12.83 3.76 -13.08
C LYS A 4 -11.64 3.99 -14.01
N THR A 5 -10.86 5.03 -13.76
CA THR A 5 -9.68 5.41 -14.54
C THR A 5 -8.44 5.19 -13.68
N ALA A 6 -7.34 4.78 -14.33
CA ALA A 6 -6.05 4.65 -13.67
C ALA A 6 -5.65 5.98 -13.02
N THR A 7 -5.11 5.88 -11.82
CA THR A 7 -4.61 7.03 -11.07
C THR A 7 -3.21 7.39 -11.57
N THR A 8 -2.91 8.68 -11.77
CA THR A 8 -1.57 9.14 -12.19
C THR A 8 -0.77 9.67 -11.01
N VAL A 9 0.56 9.69 -11.16
CA VAL A 9 1.51 10.18 -10.15
C VAL A 9 1.22 11.64 -9.80
N GLU A 10 0.96 12.48 -10.80
CA GLU A 10 0.63 13.90 -10.63
C GLU A 10 -0.65 14.10 -9.81
N ALA A 11 -1.63 13.21 -9.98
CA ALA A 11 -2.90 13.29 -9.27
C ALA A 11 -2.77 12.89 -7.79
N VAL A 12 -1.83 12.01 -7.43
CA VAL A 12 -1.68 11.49 -6.06
C VAL A 12 -0.61 12.20 -5.24
N LEU A 13 0.43 12.74 -5.86
CA LEU A 13 1.51 13.44 -5.18
C LEU A 13 1.01 14.48 -4.16
N PRO A 14 0.05 15.38 -4.48
CA PRO A 14 -0.48 16.35 -3.51
C PRO A 14 -1.27 15.72 -2.34
N LEU A 15 -1.74 14.48 -2.50
CA LEU A 15 -2.52 13.75 -1.50
C LEU A 15 -1.63 13.05 -0.47
N ILE A 16 -0.34 12.84 -0.77
CA ILE A 16 0.61 12.18 0.15
C ILE A 16 0.69 12.94 1.48
N GLY A 17 0.65 14.27 1.45
CA GLY A 17 0.64 15.10 2.67
C GLY A 17 -0.61 14.93 3.55
N LYS A 18 -1.66 14.28 3.02
CA LYS A 18 -2.89 13.92 3.75
C LYS A 18 -2.97 12.41 4.03
N ALA A 19 -1.88 11.68 3.79
CA ALA A 19 -1.85 10.25 4.06
C ALA A 19 -2.01 9.97 5.56
N ASP A 20 -2.67 8.86 5.86
CA ASP A 20 -2.98 8.41 7.21
C ASP A 20 -2.49 6.96 7.37
N VAL A 21 -1.60 6.76 8.34
CA VAL A 21 -0.92 5.47 8.56
C VAL A 21 -1.91 4.40 9.05
N ASP A 22 -2.85 4.76 9.91
CA ASP A 22 -3.84 3.82 10.47
C ASP A 22 -4.83 3.38 9.38
N ARG A 23 -5.26 4.31 8.53
CA ARG A 23 -6.04 3.99 7.33
C ARG A 23 -5.27 3.08 6.39
N GLY A 24 -3.97 3.34 6.17
CA GLY A 24 -3.10 2.49 5.37
C GLY A 24 -3.03 1.06 5.91
N ARG A 25 -2.80 0.91 7.21
CA ARG A 25 -2.78 -0.39 7.91
C ARG A 25 -4.12 -1.13 7.79
N SER A 26 -5.25 -0.42 7.94
CA SER A 26 -6.58 -0.98 7.73
C SER A 26 -6.75 -1.53 6.31
N LEU A 27 -6.36 -0.77 5.28
CA LEU A 27 -6.45 -1.21 3.89
C LEU A 27 -5.55 -2.41 3.58
N TYR A 28 -4.36 -2.46 4.20
CA TYR A 28 -3.41 -3.57 4.07
C TYR A 28 -3.98 -4.89 4.61
N LEU A 29 -4.61 -4.83 5.79
CA LEU A 29 -5.16 -6.01 6.50
C LEU A 29 -6.59 -6.39 6.06
N SER A 30 -7.34 -5.44 5.50
CA SER A 30 -8.76 -5.65 5.18
C SER A 30 -8.96 -6.57 3.99
N ARG A 31 -9.74 -7.64 4.19
CA ARG A 31 -10.25 -8.51 3.11
C ARG A 31 -11.17 -7.79 2.11
N GLY A 32 -11.79 -6.68 2.51
CA GLY A 32 -12.61 -5.83 1.64
C GLY A 32 -11.87 -4.61 1.07
N GLY A 33 -10.60 -4.44 1.45
CA GLY A 33 -9.69 -3.41 0.96
C GLY A 33 -8.78 -3.95 -0.14
N ALA A 34 -7.49 -3.62 -0.07
CA ALA A 34 -6.48 -4.14 -0.99
C ALA A 34 -6.01 -5.56 -0.62
N ALA A 35 -6.35 -6.04 0.59
CA ALA A 35 -6.08 -7.39 1.07
C ALA A 35 -4.62 -7.84 0.90
N CYS A 36 -3.68 -6.91 0.99
CA CYS A 36 -2.25 -7.13 0.75
C CYS A 36 -1.69 -8.25 1.63
N SER A 37 -2.17 -8.33 2.89
CA SER A 37 -1.73 -9.31 3.88
C SER A 37 -2.09 -10.77 3.53
N THR A 38 -2.94 -10.99 2.53
CA THR A 38 -3.28 -12.35 2.08
C THR A 38 -2.11 -13.04 1.37
N CYS A 39 -1.25 -12.25 0.73
CA CYS A 39 -0.06 -12.73 0.01
C CYS A 39 1.23 -12.27 0.70
N HIS A 40 1.27 -11.03 1.16
CA HIS A 40 2.47 -10.41 1.70
C HIS A 40 2.49 -10.42 3.23
N ARG A 41 3.70 -10.35 3.77
CA ARG A 41 3.97 -10.10 5.18
C ARG A 41 4.41 -8.65 5.37
N MET A 42 4.12 -8.07 6.53
CA MET A 42 4.62 -6.78 6.99
C MET A 42 4.74 -6.83 8.51
N GLU A 43 5.93 -6.52 9.03
CA GLU A 43 6.23 -6.49 10.46
C GLU A 43 5.85 -7.80 11.19
N GLY A 44 5.97 -8.94 10.51
CA GLY A 44 5.58 -10.24 11.06
C GLY A 44 4.11 -10.62 10.90
N PHE A 45 3.27 -9.75 10.35
CA PHE A 45 1.83 -10.01 10.11
C PHE A 45 1.52 -10.28 8.64
N GLY A 46 0.62 -11.23 8.36
CA GLY A 46 0.20 -11.60 7.01
C GLY A 46 0.76 -12.96 6.58
N ASN A 47 0.90 -13.17 5.28
CA ASN A 47 1.29 -14.45 4.69
C ASN A 47 2.68 -14.39 4.04
N VAL A 48 3.31 -15.54 3.83
CA VAL A 48 4.68 -15.66 3.27
C VAL A 48 4.71 -16.15 1.83
N PHE A 49 3.59 -16.01 1.12
CA PHE A 49 3.48 -16.42 -0.29
C PHE A 49 4.24 -15.46 -1.23
N ALA A 50 4.29 -14.17 -0.89
CA ALA A 50 4.97 -13.13 -1.65
C ALA A 50 6.02 -12.39 -0.78
N PRO A 51 6.93 -11.60 -1.38
CA PRO A 51 8.01 -10.93 -0.64
C PRO A 51 7.49 -10.07 0.51
N ASP A 52 8.27 -10.00 1.59
CA ASP A 52 7.99 -9.13 2.72
C ASP A 52 7.93 -7.66 2.26
N LEU A 53 7.02 -6.86 2.82
CA LEU A 53 6.84 -5.44 2.52
C LEU A 53 7.28 -4.53 3.67
N SER A 54 7.89 -5.06 4.73
CA SER A 54 8.35 -4.27 5.88
C SER A 54 9.33 -3.16 5.51
N ASP A 55 10.08 -3.35 4.42
CA ASP A 55 11.10 -2.42 3.93
C ASP A 55 10.70 -1.67 2.66
N ILE A 56 9.43 -1.76 2.23
CA ILE A 56 8.98 -1.25 0.92
C ILE A 56 9.32 0.23 0.70
N GLY A 57 9.21 1.05 1.75
CA GLY A 57 9.53 2.48 1.67
C GLY A 57 11.02 2.80 1.46
N SER A 58 11.91 1.84 1.67
CA SER A 58 13.35 1.99 1.44
C SER A 58 13.81 1.47 0.07
N ARG A 59 13.02 0.59 -0.55
CA ARG A 59 13.35 -0.06 -1.83
C ARG A 59 12.58 0.50 -3.03
N ALA A 60 11.45 1.16 -2.77
CA ALA A 60 10.61 1.78 -3.78
C ALA A 60 10.41 3.25 -3.41
N ASP A 61 11.01 4.15 -4.20
CA ASP A 61 10.73 5.57 -4.10
C ASP A 61 9.46 5.87 -4.90
N ALA A 62 8.50 6.56 -4.27
CA ALA A 62 7.28 7.03 -4.93
C ALA A 62 7.55 8.04 -6.05
N VAL A 63 8.78 8.59 -6.13
CA VAL A 63 9.23 9.54 -7.15
C VAL A 63 9.85 8.86 -8.38
N ILE A 64 10.31 7.60 -8.26
CA ILE A 64 11.13 6.93 -9.31
C ILE A 64 10.32 5.97 -10.21
N ILE A 65 9.01 5.81 -9.98
CA ILE A 65 8.12 4.98 -10.81
C ILE A 65 7.13 5.78 -11.64
#